data_AF-A0A967WZZ6-F1
#
_entry.id   AF-A0A967WZZ6-F1
#
_cell.length_a   1.000
_cell.length_b   1.000
_cell.length_c   1.000
_cell.angle_alpha   90.00
_cell.angle_beta   90.00
_cell.angle_gamma   90.00
#
_symmetry.space_group_name_H-M   'P 1'
#
loop_
_entity.id
_entity.type
_entity.pdbx_description
1 polymer ?
#
loop_
_entity_poly.entity_id
_entity_poly.type
_entity_poly.pdbx_seq_one_letter_code
_entity_poly.pdbx_strand_id
1 'polypeptide(L)' 'APLERSSGTEGKGPYRYMQAVQELMQEKAGIIRTEELLGEARDDLRALKAEAEQIGMAGNR' A
#
# COMPACT_ATOMS: atom_id res chain seq x y z
N ALA A 1 16.98 -20.22 13.66
CA ALA A 1 16.22 -19.02 14.07
C ALA A 1 15.28 -18.65 12.93
N PRO A 2 14.02 -18.26 13.17
CA PRO A 2 13.14 -17.82 12.09
C PRO A 2 13.76 -16.57 11.49
N LEU A 3 13.87 -16.55 10.17
CA LEU A 3 14.55 -15.50 9.39
C LEU A 3 14.11 -14.12 9.87
N GLU A 4 15.03 -13.38 10.48
CA GLU A 4 14.88 -11.95 10.74
C GLU A 4 14.62 -11.29 9.40
N ARG A 5 13.35 -10.92 9.17
CA ARG A 5 12.94 -10.21 7.96
C ARG A 5 13.70 -8.90 7.98
N SER A 6 14.64 -8.77 7.07
CA SER A 6 15.54 -7.64 6.88
C SER A 6 14.86 -6.33 7.24
N SER A 7 15.15 -5.83 8.44
CA SER A 7 14.88 -4.48 8.92
C SER A 7 15.79 -3.50 8.15
N GLY A 8 15.69 -3.52 6.82
CA GLY A 8 16.74 -3.04 5.92
C GLY A 8 16.20 -2.20 4.78
N THR A 9 15.15 -1.43 5.01
CA THR A 9 14.77 -0.21 4.26
C THR A 9 13.63 0.42 5.03
N GLU A 10 13.80 1.66 5.46
CA GLU A 10 12.82 2.49 6.17
C GLU A 10 11.39 2.34 5.62
N GLY A 11 10.55 1.49 6.23
CA GLY A 11 9.08 1.50 6.12
C GLY A 11 8.41 1.36 4.73
N LYS A 12 9.14 1.51 3.62
CA LYS A 12 8.64 1.74 2.26
C LYS A 12 9.07 0.63 1.33
N GLY A 13 8.81 -0.61 1.74
CA GLY A 13 9.06 -1.80 0.91
C GLY A 13 7.82 -2.23 0.15
N PRO A 14 7.95 -3.04 -0.92
CA PRO A 14 6.82 -3.52 -1.72
C PRO A 14 5.78 -4.26 -0.87
N TYR A 15 6.21 -4.99 0.17
CA TYR A 15 5.28 -5.68 1.09
C TYR A 15 4.44 -4.73 1.95
N ARG A 16 5.02 -3.61 2.39
CA ARG A 16 4.27 -2.60 3.17
C ARG A 16 3.28 -1.85 2.29
N TYR A 17 3.69 -1.53 1.07
CA TYR A 17 2.79 -0.98 0.05
C TYR A 17 1.61 -1.92 -0.21
N MET A 18 1.85 -3.22 -0.41
CA MET A 18 0.79 -4.21 -0.60
C MET A 18 -0.15 -4.28 0.61
N GLN A 19 0.40 -4.25 1.83
CA GLN A 19 -0.39 -4.24 3.05
C GLN A 19 -1.31 -3.00 3.11
N ALA A 20 -0.78 -1.80 2.82
CA ALA A 20 -1.55 -0.56 2.82
C ALA A 20 -2.70 -0.57 1.80
N VAL A 21 -2.45 -1.08 0.59
CA VAL A 21 -3.50 -1.24 -0.43
C VAL A 21 -4.59 -2.20 0.04
N GLN A 22 -4.21 -3.32 0.68
CA GLN A 22 -5.18 -4.30 1.18
C GLN A 22 -6.07 -3.70 2.28
N GLU A 23 -5.48 -2.99 3.23
CA GLU A 23 -6.19 -2.34 4.34
C GLU A 23 -7.18 -1.28 3.81
N LEU A 24 -6.72 -0.40 2.91
CA LEU A 24 -7.56 0.61 2.25
C LEU A 24 -8.77 -0.02 1.55
N MET A 25 -8.53 -1.06 0.75
CA MET A 25 -9.60 -1.72 -0.01
C MET A 25 -10.60 -2.43 0.91
N GLN A 26 -10.13 -3.03 2.00
CA GLN A 26 -11.00 -3.69 2.98
C GLN A 26 -11.87 -2.68 3.74
N GLU A 27 -11.29 -1.54 4.14
CA GLU A 27 -11.97 -0.51 4.93
C GLU A 27 -12.98 0.28 4.07
N LYS A 28 -12.55 0.76 2.91
CA LYS A 28 -13.32 1.75 2.13
C LYS A 28 -14.04 1.17 0.92
N ALA A 29 -13.60 0.01 0.42
CA ALA A 29 -14.17 -0.65 -0.75
C ALA A 29 -14.65 -2.09 -0.47
N GLY A 30 -15.01 -2.36 0.80
CA GLY A 30 -15.51 -3.65 1.28
C GLY A 30 -16.88 -4.05 0.73
N ILE A 31 -17.66 -4.84 1.48
CA ILE A 31 -18.98 -5.32 1.05
C ILE A 31 -19.97 -4.15 0.93
N ILE A 32 -20.00 -3.27 1.94
CA ILE A 32 -20.80 -2.05 1.92
C ILE A 32 -19.95 -0.94 1.30
N ARG A 33 -20.51 -0.27 0.30
CA ARG A 33 -19.82 0.76 -0.47
C ARG A 33 -20.72 1.97 -0.59
N THR A 34 -20.22 3.12 -0.16
CA THR A 34 -20.87 4.42 -0.32
C THR A 34 -20.05 5.26 -1.29
N GLU A 35 -20.70 6.21 -1.96
CA GLU A 35 -20.01 7.11 -2.89
C GLU A 35 -18.88 7.89 -2.20
N GLU A 36 -19.11 8.34 -0.96
CA GLU A 36 -18.13 9.01 -0.12
C GLU A 36 -16.88 8.14 0.13
N LEU A 37 -17.04 6.92 0.65
CA LEU A 37 -15.93 6.02 0.95
C LEU A 37 -15.16 5.60 -0.30
N LEU A 38 -15.86 5.41 -1.42
CA LEU A 38 -15.21 5.12 -2.70
C LEU A 38 -14.44 6.33 -3.26
N GLY A 39 -14.95 7.55 -3.03
CA GLY A 39 -14.26 8.79 -3.33
C GLY A 39 -12.94 8.89 -2.57
N GLU A 40 -12.99 8.65 -1.26
CA GLU A 40 -11.79 8.59 -0.41
C GLU A 40 -10.82 7.49 -0.85
N ALA A 41 -11.31 6.27 -1.08
CA ALA A 41 -10.48 5.14 -1.53
C ALA A 41 -9.74 5.47 -2.83
N ARG A 42 -10.41 6.13 -3.77
CA ARG A 42 -9.80 6.58 -5.03
C ARG A 42 -8.67 7.57 -4.78
N ASP A 43 -8.87 8.52 -3.87
CA ASP A 43 -7.89 9.57 -3.60
C ASP A 43 -6.68 9.01 -2.85
N ASP A 44 -6.90 8.10 -1.90
CA ASP A 44 -5.83 7.37 -1.19
C ASP A 44 -5.03 6.46 -2.14
N LEU A 45 -5.69 5.77 -3.08
CA LEU A 45 -5.00 4.97 -4.11
C LEU A 45 -4.12 5.83 -5.03
N ARG A 46 -4.52 7.08 -5.32
CA ARG A 46 -3.66 8.00 -6.09
C ARG A 46 -2.41 8.38 -5.30
N ALA A 47 -2.52 8.59 -4.00
CA ALA A 47 -1.36 8.85 -3.15
C ALA A 47 -0.41 7.65 -3.11
N LEU A 48 -0.95 6.45 -2.87
CA LEU A 48 -0.18 5.21 -2.87
C LEU A 48 0.54 4.96 -4.19
N LYS A 49 -0.07 5.28 -5.34
CA LYS A 49 0.58 5.13 -6.66
C LYS A 49 1.91 5.90 -6.73
N ALA A 50 1.98 7.10 -6.18
CA ALA A 50 3.22 7.89 -6.17
C ALA A 50 4.33 7.21 -5.34
N GLU A 51 3.95 6.51 -4.26
CA GLU A 51 4.89 5.72 -3.45
C GLU A 51 5.37 4.46 -4.19
N ALA A 52 4.49 3.80 -4.93
CA ALA A 52 4.83 2.61 -5.73
C ALA A 52 5.91 2.90 -6.78
N GLU A 53 5.87 4.09 -7.40
CA GLU A 53 6.87 4.53 -8.38
C GLU A 53 8.27 4.65 -7.74
N GLN A 54 8.35 5.05 -6.47
CA GLN A 54 9.63 5.14 -5.74
C GLN A 54 10.16 3.76 -5.34
N ILE A 55 9.27 2.82 -4.99
CA ILE A 55 9.63 1.45 -4.61
C ILE A 55 10.20 0.69 -5.82
N GLY A 56 9.60 0.85 -7.00
CA GLY A 56 10.07 0.21 -8.25
C GLY A 56 11.50 0.60 -8.63
N MET A 57 11.93 1.83 -8.29
CA MET A 57 13.31 2.29 -8.51
C MET A 57 14.31 1.66 -7.53
N ALA A 58 13.89 1.34 -6.31
CA ALA A 58 14.76 0.72 -5.29
C ALA A 58 14.98 -0.79 -5.51
N GLY A 59 14.01 -1.47 -6.14
CA GLY A 59 14.04 -2.92 -6.37
C GLY A 59 14.74 -3.40 -7.64
N ASN A 60 15.19 -2.52 -8.53
CA ASN A 60 15.82 -2.88 -9.81
C ASN A 60 17.33 -3.18 -9.68
N ARG A 61 17.72 -4.04 -8.73
CA ARG A 61 19.08 -4.59 -8.60
C ARG A 61 19.07 -6.10 -8.71
#